data_AF-A0A9P0CLL0-F1
#
_entry.id   AF-A0A9P0CLL0-F1
#
_cell.length_a   1.000
_cell.length_b   1.000
_cell.length_c   1.000
_cell.angle_alpha   90.00
_cell.angle_beta   90.00
_cell.angle_gamma   90.00
#
_symmetry.space_group_name_H-M   'P 1'
#
loop_
_entity.id
_entity.type
_entity.pdbx_description
1 polymer ?
#
loop_
_entity_poly.entity_id
_entity_poly.type
_entity_poly.pdbx_seq_one_letter_code
_entity_poly.pdbx_strand_id
1 'polypeptide(L)'
;MIGHPIEEAIENEFSGSTKDAYLSLIRSIRDRTMYLATRLHDAMAGLGTDDRTLIRIIVSRSEIDLAEIKEAYEAKYSKSLYERISPTVTLWPNFKEDEDAQILRDSLDGLGTNEDAVIEILTRRTNEQRRRIVTAYKTMFGEDLVEDLKGDLGGDFEDVILALLKDPLEYQTEELHKAISGMGTDDPTLVEILVIHDDDEIKQITEKYQEMYDTSLEDAIKGDETGTLQRLLVSLSTGGRDESSQVDRDGAIADAQNLYDAGESSWGTEESVFNSILCIRNRNQLRLIFDEYETMIGHSIEDAIENEFSGSTKDAYLSLVMSIRDRPMYLATRLHDAMAGMGTDDRTLIRIIVSRSEIDLAEIKEAYEAKYSKSLYERVSDAATIHLKVAIIDKDNPYGKITTEREILVKKTLMGELNKTILSASCSKTKPPTFRSWIHSDEIIRVTCDDDLTLEWLKTKVPTLKTREGATIAVVRMDELPQLTKASFWFPGEAQVDFEKKEVVIRRLEGKNPNLHVAK
;
A
#
# COMPACT_ATOMS: atom_id res chain seq x y z
N MET A 1 -28.32 11.45 -50.67
CA MET A 1 -27.43 11.31 -49.51
C MET A 1 -28.32 11.19 -48.30
N ILE A 2 -28.30 10.06 -47.61
CA ILE A 2 -29.01 9.90 -46.34
C ILE A 2 -28.24 10.76 -45.32
N GLY A 3 -28.91 11.70 -44.65
CA GLY A 3 -28.29 12.75 -43.84
C GLY A 3 -27.87 12.34 -42.43
N HIS A 4 -27.70 11.04 -42.18
CA HIS A 4 -27.40 10.49 -40.86
C HIS A 4 -26.11 9.66 -40.89
N PRO A 5 -25.29 9.68 -39.82
CA PRO A 5 -24.10 8.83 -39.70
C PRO A 5 -24.45 7.36 -39.89
N ILE A 6 -23.57 6.60 -40.56
CA ILE A 6 -23.77 5.16 -40.78
C ILE A 6 -23.88 4.38 -39.46
N GLU A 7 -23.27 4.88 -38.39
CA GLU A 7 -23.38 4.36 -37.03
C GLU A 7 -24.81 4.39 -36.49
N GLU A 8 -25.55 5.48 -36.73
CA GLU A 8 -26.93 5.63 -36.29
C GLU A 8 -27.85 4.63 -37.00
N ALA A 9 -27.58 4.35 -38.29
CA ALA A 9 -28.28 3.29 -39.01
C ALA A 9 -27.98 1.90 -38.43
N ILE A 10 -26.74 1.64 -38.00
CA ILE A 10 -26.36 0.34 -37.44
C ILE A 10 -26.92 0.13 -36.04
N GLU A 11 -26.97 1.18 -35.22
CA GLU A 11 -27.55 1.14 -33.88
C GLU A 11 -29.05 0.81 -33.91
N ASN A 12 -29.77 1.27 -34.94
CA ASN A 12 -31.21 1.04 -35.10
C ASN A 12 -31.56 -0.32 -35.76
N GLU A 13 -30.68 -0.85 -36.61
CA GLU A 13 -30.99 -2.04 -37.44
C GLU A 13 -30.39 -3.34 -36.91
N PHE A 14 -29.35 -3.29 -36.06
CA PHE A 14 -28.67 -4.47 -35.54
C PHE A 14 -28.69 -4.52 -34.01
N SER A 15 -28.59 -5.72 -33.44
CA SER A 15 -28.53 -5.95 -32.00
C SER A 15 -27.45 -6.98 -31.63
N GLY A 16 -27.09 -7.01 -30.34
CA GLY A 16 -26.07 -7.92 -29.80
C GLY A 16 -24.71 -7.83 -30.49
N SER A 17 -24.00 -8.96 -30.53
CA SER A 17 -22.62 -9.06 -31.05
C SER A 17 -22.46 -8.66 -32.52
N THR A 18 -23.53 -8.75 -33.31
CA THR A 18 -23.51 -8.35 -34.73
C THR A 18 -23.44 -6.84 -34.87
N LYS A 19 -24.19 -6.09 -34.05
CA LYS A 19 -24.09 -4.62 -33.98
C LYS A 19 -22.67 -4.19 -33.59
N ASP A 20 -22.12 -4.81 -32.55
CA ASP A 20 -20.81 -4.44 -32.01
C ASP A 20 -19.68 -4.71 -33.02
N ALA A 21 -19.79 -5.80 -33.78
CA ALA A 21 -18.87 -6.11 -34.87
C ALA A 21 -18.89 -5.05 -35.97
N TYR A 22 -20.09 -4.61 -36.41
CA TYR A 22 -20.22 -3.59 -37.44
C TYR A 22 -19.73 -2.21 -36.97
N LEU A 23 -20.07 -1.80 -35.74
CA LEU A 23 -19.59 -0.54 -35.17
C LEU A 23 -18.07 -0.55 -34.99
N SER A 24 -17.50 -1.65 -34.51
CA SER A 24 -16.04 -1.81 -34.36
C SER A 24 -15.32 -1.70 -35.70
N LEU A 25 -15.86 -2.36 -36.74
CA LEU A 25 -15.29 -2.31 -38.09
C LEU A 25 -15.29 -0.87 -38.62
N ILE A 26 -16.41 -0.15 -38.54
CA ILE A 26 -16.53 1.20 -39.07
C ILE A 26 -15.64 2.19 -38.31
N ARG A 27 -15.62 2.11 -36.97
CA ARG A 27 -14.74 2.95 -36.13
C ARG A 27 -13.26 2.72 -36.50
N SER A 28 -12.86 1.46 -36.70
CA SER A 28 -11.48 1.11 -37.07
C SER A 28 -11.07 1.56 -38.49
N ILE A 29 -12.02 1.64 -39.43
CA ILE A 29 -11.77 2.14 -40.79
C ILE A 29 -11.66 3.67 -40.80
N ARG A 30 -12.47 4.34 -39.99
CA ARG A 30 -12.51 5.81 -39.95
C ARG A 30 -11.28 6.40 -39.28
N ASP A 31 -10.91 5.89 -38.10
CA ASP A 31 -9.72 6.32 -37.38
C ASP A 31 -9.21 5.16 -36.51
N ARG A 32 -8.22 4.44 -37.03
CA ARG A 32 -7.64 3.27 -36.37
C ARG A 32 -6.93 3.65 -35.08
N THR A 33 -6.20 4.75 -35.07
CA THR A 33 -5.39 5.20 -33.93
C THR A 33 -6.32 5.56 -32.77
N MET A 34 -7.35 6.36 -33.03
CA MET A 34 -8.34 6.73 -32.01
C MET A 34 -9.18 5.54 -31.55
N TYR A 35 -9.51 4.61 -32.46
CA TYR A 35 -10.20 3.37 -32.11
C TYR A 35 -9.36 2.51 -31.15
N LEU A 36 -8.07 2.32 -31.43
CA LEU A 36 -7.18 1.55 -30.54
C LEU A 36 -6.92 2.26 -29.21
N ALA A 37 -6.80 3.58 -29.19
CA ALA A 37 -6.71 4.36 -27.94
C ALA A 37 -7.98 4.21 -27.09
N THR A 38 -9.16 4.25 -27.72
CA THR A 38 -10.43 4.01 -27.03
C THR A 38 -10.51 2.59 -26.49
N ARG A 39 -10.07 1.59 -27.27
CA ARG A 39 -10.03 0.20 -26.84
C ARG A 39 -9.05 -0.06 -25.69
N LEU A 40 -7.91 0.64 -25.66
CA LEU A 40 -7.00 0.62 -24.52
C LEU A 40 -7.69 1.23 -23.29
N HIS A 41 -8.36 2.37 -23.45
CA HIS A 41 -9.10 3.00 -22.37
C HIS A 41 -10.17 2.07 -21.82
N ASP A 42 -11.01 1.51 -22.69
CA ASP A 42 -12.10 0.60 -22.32
C ASP A 42 -11.55 -0.69 -21.67
N ALA A 43 -10.41 -1.19 -22.14
CA ALA A 43 -9.72 -2.34 -21.53
C ALA A 43 -9.20 -2.03 -20.12
N MET A 44 -8.97 -0.77 -19.77
CA MET A 44 -8.55 -0.33 -18.44
C MET A 44 -9.66 0.45 -17.71
N ALA A 45 -10.85 0.56 -18.29
CA ALA A 45 -11.97 1.33 -17.74
C ALA A 45 -12.96 0.35 -17.09
N GLY A 46 -12.88 0.23 -15.77
CA GLY A 46 -13.73 -0.67 -15.00
C GLY A 46 -12.96 -1.29 -13.84
N LEU A 47 -13.56 -2.25 -13.15
CA LEU A 47 -12.90 -3.03 -12.09
C LEU A 47 -12.25 -4.26 -12.71
N GLY A 48 -11.01 -4.09 -13.17
CA GLY A 48 -10.24 -5.12 -13.85
C GLY A 48 -9.64 -4.56 -15.14
N THR A 49 -8.62 -5.25 -15.63
CA THR A 49 -8.00 -4.93 -16.91
C THR A 49 -8.33 -6.07 -17.89
N ASP A 50 -8.84 -5.76 -19.08
CA ASP A 50 -8.89 -6.75 -20.17
C ASP A 50 -7.45 -6.94 -20.68
N ASP A 51 -6.66 -7.70 -19.92
CA ASP A 51 -5.24 -7.94 -20.15
C ASP A 51 -5.00 -8.55 -21.53
N ARG A 52 -5.94 -9.38 -22.00
CA ARG A 52 -5.89 -9.95 -23.35
C ARG A 52 -5.94 -8.86 -24.42
N THR A 53 -6.83 -7.89 -24.29
CA THR A 53 -6.91 -6.75 -25.21
C THR A 53 -5.73 -5.81 -25.02
N LEU A 54 -5.34 -5.51 -23.79
CA LEU A 54 -4.19 -4.66 -23.46
C LEU A 54 -2.89 -5.23 -24.06
N ILE A 55 -2.53 -6.48 -23.72
CA ILE A 55 -1.35 -7.18 -24.24
C ILE A 55 -1.41 -7.25 -25.77
N ARG A 56 -2.54 -7.66 -26.34
CA ARG A 56 -2.68 -7.77 -27.81
C ARG A 56 -2.41 -6.42 -28.48
N ILE A 57 -2.97 -5.32 -27.98
CA ILE A 57 -2.75 -4.00 -28.58
C ILE A 57 -1.32 -3.52 -28.33
N ILE A 58 -0.81 -3.59 -27.11
CA ILE A 58 0.56 -3.13 -26.79
C ILE A 58 1.61 -3.91 -27.59
N VAL A 59 1.51 -5.25 -27.64
CA VAL A 59 2.47 -6.10 -28.35
C VAL A 59 2.34 -5.97 -29.87
N SER A 60 1.12 -5.98 -30.42
CA SER A 60 0.96 -5.93 -31.88
C SER A 60 1.24 -4.55 -32.48
N ARG A 61 1.25 -3.48 -31.67
CA ARG A 61 1.44 -2.10 -32.13
C ARG A 61 2.76 -1.47 -31.68
N SER A 62 3.52 -2.12 -30.78
CA SER A 62 4.76 -1.59 -30.19
C SER A 62 5.76 -1.05 -31.21
N GLU A 63 5.91 -1.74 -32.35
CA GLU A 63 6.84 -1.38 -33.43
C GLU A 63 6.17 -0.73 -34.64
N ILE A 64 4.85 -0.47 -34.57
CA ILE A 64 4.07 0.02 -35.72
C ILE A 64 3.61 1.45 -35.51
N ASP A 65 2.78 1.69 -34.50
CA ASP A 65 2.15 3.00 -34.27
C ASP A 65 1.72 3.22 -32.80
N LEU A 66 2.34 2.52 -31.85
CA LEU A 66 2.03 2.69 -30.42
C LEU A 66 2.32 4.11 -29.93
N ALA A 67 3.23 4.84 -30.55
CA ALA A 67 3.51 6.25 -30.23
C ALA A 67 2.30 7.14 -30.58
N GLU A 68 1.76 7.02 -31.80
CA GLU A 68 0.58 7.78 -32.21
C GLU A 68 -0.68 7.38 -31.42
N ILE A 69 -0.80 6.10 -31.03
CA ILE A 69 -1.88 5.63 -30.16
C ILE A 69 -1.80 6.28 -28.77
N LYS A 70 -0.59 6.40 -28.20
CA LYS A 70 -0.36 7.09 -26.91
C LYS A 70 -0.72 8.57 -26.98
N GLU A 71 -0.30 9.26 -28.04
CA GLU A 71 -0.64 10.67 -28.26
C GLU A 71 -2.15 10.89 -28.43
N ALA A 72 -2.83 10.03 -29.21
CA ALA A 72 -4.28 10.08 -29.38
C ALA A 72 -5.04 9.79 -28.08
N TYR A 73 -4.52 8.86 -27.26
CA TYR A 73 -5.06 8.55 -25.93
C TYR A 73 -4.98 9.78 -25.01
N GLU A 74 -3.80 10.38 -24.89
CA GLU A 74 -3.58 11.56 -24.04
C GLU A 74 -4.41 12.76 -24.50
N ALA A 75 -4.47 12.99 -25.82
CA ALA A 75 -5.29 14.05 -26.39
C ALA A 75 -6.80 13.87 -26.12
N LYS A 76 -7.29 12.62 -26.07
CA LYS A 76 -8.72 12.33 -25.83
C LYS A 76 -9.09 12.31 -24.35
N TYR A 77 -8.23 11.77 -23.48
CA TYR A 77 -8.55 11.50 -22.09
C TYR A 77 -7.85 12.44 -21.10
N SER A 78 -6.97 13.33 -21.59
CA SER A 78 -6.22 14.29 -20.76
C SER A 78 -5.40 13.65 -19.63
N LYS A 79 -5.05 12.37 -19.79
CA LYS A 79 -4.14 11.56 -18.97
C LYS A 79 -3.32 10.67 -19.90
N SER A 80 -2.03 10.52 -19.65
CA SER A 80 -1.19 9.62 -20.44
C SER A 80 -1.58 8.16 -20.20
N LEU A 81 -1.28 7.29 -21.17
CA LEU A 81 -1.50 5.84 -21.05
C LEU A 81 -0.70 5.23 -19.88
N TYR A 82 0.43 5.84 -19.51
CA TYR A 82 1.28 5.41 -18.40
C TYR A 82 0.65 5.74 -17.04
N GLU A 83 0.06 6.93 -16.90
CA GLU A 83 -0.71 7.35 -15.71
C GLU A 83 -2.02 6.59 -15.54
N ARG A 84 -2.42 5.76 -16.51
CA ARG A 84 -3.63 4.92 -16.41
C ARG A 84 -3.37 3.56 -15.74
N ILE A 85 -2.11 3.14 -15.62
CA ILE A 85 -1.73 1.80 -15.12
C ILE A 85 -1.33 1.83 -13.64
N SER A 86 -0.91 2.99 -13.12
CA SER A 86 -0.67 3.42 -11.71
C SER A 86 -0.10 2.48 -10.61
N PRO A 87 0.78 1.49 -10.86
CA PRO A 87 1.55 0.91 -9.76
C PRO A 87 2.47 1.97 -9.14
N THR A 88 2.67 1.90 -7.82
CA THR A 88 3.61 2.79 -7.11
C THR A 88 5.04 2.26 -7.09
N VAL A 89 5.21 0.97 -7.38
CA VAL A 89 6.50 0.31 -7.63
C VAL A 89 6.49 -0.21 -9.07
N THR A 90 7.45 0.23 -9.88
CA THR A 90 7.56 -0.16 -11.29
C THR A 90 8.91 -0.83 -11.56
N LEU A 91 9.03 -1.45 -12.73
CA LEU A 91 10.28 -2.08 -13.18
C LEU A 91 11.46 -1.12 -13.07
N TRP A 92 12.46 -1.51 -12.26
CA TRP A 92 13.68 -0.74 -12.15
C TRP A 92 14.52 -0.85 -13.44
N PRO A 93 14.87 0.28 -14.09
CA PRO A 93 15.59 0.25 -15.35
C PRO A 93 17.06 -0.18 -15.15
N ASN A 94 17.60 -0.90 -16.13
CA ASN A 94 18.98 -1.44 -16.09
C ASN A 94 19.27 -2.27 -14.83
N PHE A 95 18.25 -2.97 -14.32
CA PHE A 95 18.35 -3.84 -13.16
C PHE A 95 19.43 -4.92 -13.35
N LYS A 96 20.25 -5.09 -12.30
CA LYS A 96 21.29 -6.10 -12.20
C LYS A 96 21.21 -6.74 -10.83
N GLU A 97 20.70 -7.95 -10.81
CA GLU A 97 20.49 -8.73 -9.58
C GLU A 97 21.79 -8.91 -8.76
N ASP A 98 22.93 -9.09 -9.41
CA ASP A 98 24.23 -9.31 -8.73
C ASP A 98 24.72 -8.04 -7.99
N GLU A 99 24.49 -6.85 -8.57
CA GLU A 99 24.89 -5.58 -7.94
C GLU A 99 23.99 -5.29 -6.73
N ASP A 100 22.67 -5.44 -6.87
CA ASP A 100 21.73 -5.27 -5.77
C ASP A 100 21.99 -6.31 -4.65
N ALA A 101 22.29 -7.57 -5.00
CA ALA A 101 22.63 -8.61 -4.03
C ALA A 101 23.93 -8.30 -3.25
N GLN A 102 24.97 -7.79 -3.91
CA GLN A 102 26.21 -7.37 -3.25
C GLN A 102 25.96 -6.21 -2.29
N ILE A 103 25.19 -5.18 -2.69
CA ILE A 103 24.87 -4.05 -1.82
C ILE A 103 24.10 -4.53 -0.59
N LEU A 104 23.14 -5.45 -0.76
CA LEU A 104 22.42 -6.04 0.37
C LEU A 104 23.36 -6.83 1.29
N ARG A 105 24.31 -7.62 0.73
CA ARG A 105 25.27 -8.36 1.56
C ARG A 105 26.15 -7.43 2.39
N ASP A 106 26.65 -6.37 1.76
CA ASP A 106 27.47 -5.36 2.42
C ASP A 106 26.66 -4.57 3.48
N SER A 107 25.34 -4.41 3.27
CA SER A 107 24.45 -3.72 4.22
C SER A 107 24.16 -4.51 5.51
N LEU A 108 24.37 -5.83 5.47
CA LEU A 108 24.15 -6.79 6.55
C LEU A 108 25.48 -7.26 7.20
N ASP A 109 26.63 -6.79 6.71
CA ASP A 109 27.93 -7.18 7.28
C ASP A 109 28.36 -6.23 8.41
N GLY A 110 28.70 -6.81 9.57
CA GLY A 110 29.24 -6.09 10.72
C GLY A 110 28.29 -5.95 11.91
N LEU A 111 28.55 -4.95 12.78
CA LEU A 111 27.72 -4.69 13.96
C LEU A 111 26.61 -3.69 13.61
N GLY A 112 25.44 -4.21 13.28
CA GLY A 112 24.24 -3.45 12.91
C GLY A 112 24.01 -3.41 11.41
N THR A 113 22.84 -2.88 11.02
CA THR A 113 22.30 -2.99 9.66
C THR A 113 22.19 -1.63 8.99
N ASN A 114 22.61 -1.52 7.72
CA ASN A 114 22.37 -0.32 6.92
C ASN A 114 20.95 -0.36 6.32
N GLU A 115 19.96 -0.02 7.15
CA GLU A 115 18.52 -0.05 6.80
C GLU A 115 18.18 0.85 5.59
N ASP A 116 18.91 1.95 5.37
CA ASP A 116 18.70 2.85 4.22
C ASP A 116 18.94 2.14 2.88
N ALA A 117 19.99 1.30 2.82
CA ALA A 117 20.30 0.51 1.61
C ALA A 117 19.23 -0.57 1.37
N VAL A 118 18.78 -1.23 2.43
CA VAL A 118 17.69 -2.21 2.39
C VAL A 118 16.41 -1.56 1.85
N ILE A 119 16.04 -0.38 2.37
CA ILE A 119 14.88 0.39 1.91
C ILE A 119 15.04 0.78 0.44
N GLU A 120 16.17 1.38 0.06
CA GLU A 120 16.39 1.89 -1.29
C GLU A 120 16.29 0.81 -2.37
N ILE A 121 16.75 -0.40 -2.07
CA ILE A 121 16.65 -1.53 -2.99
C ILE A 121 15.24 -2.15 -2.90
N LEU A 122 14.87 -2.71 -1.75
CA LEU A 122 13.71 -3.60 -1.67
C LEU A 122 12.38 -2.87 -1.83
N THR A 123 12.27 -1.58 -1.50
CA THR A 123 11.02 -0.83 -1.72
C THR A 123 10.87 -0.28 -3.14
N ARG A 124 11.91 -0.35 -3.97
CA ARG A 124 11.93 0.23 -5.33
C ARG A 124 12.09 -0.79 -6.45
N ARG A 125 12.36 -2.05 -6.12
CA ARG A 125 12.35 -3.16 -7.09
C ARG A 125 10.97 -3.81 -7.11
N THR A 126 10.55 -4.30 -8.28
CA THR A 126 9.34 -5.14 -8.38
C THR A 126 9.55 -6.46 -7.67
N ASN A 127 8.48 -7.18 -7.35
CA ASN A 127 8.57 -8.49 -6.73
C ASN A 127 9.41 -9.47 -7.56
N GLU A 128 9.22 -9.49 -8.89
CA GLU A 128 10.03 -10.29 -9.81
C GLU A 128 11.53 -9.98 -9.68
N GLN A 129 11.89 -8.69 -9.62
CA GLN A 129 13.27 -8.26 -9.43
C GLN A 129 13.80 -8.65 -8.05
N ARG A 130 13.01 -8.50 -6.97
CA ARG A 130 13.38 -8.94 -5.62
C ARG A 130 13.66 -10.44 -5.56
N ARG A 131 12.84 -11.27 -6.20
CA ARG A 131 13.05 -12.72 -6.26
C ARG A 131 14.33 -13.09 -7.02
N ARG A 132 14.68 -12.34 -8.07
CA ARG A 132 15.98 -12.46 -8.75
C ARG A 132 17.14 -12.07 -7.84
N ILE A 133 17.00 -11.01 -7.04
CA ILE A 133 18.00 -10.63 -6.02
C ILE A 133 18.20 -11.75 -5.00
N VAL A 134 17.11 -12.31 -4.45
CA VAL A 134 17.18 -13.44 -3.49
C VAL A 134 17.95 -14.63 -4.09
N THR A 135 17.70 -14.94 -5.37
CA THR A 135 18.39 -16.02 -6.08
C THR A 135 19.88 -15.71 -6.31
N ALA A 136 20.19 -14.48 -6.73
CA ALA A 136 21.57 -14.02 -6.93
C ALA A 136 22.37 -14.03 -5.62
N TYR A 137 21.79 -13.52 -4.54
CA TYR A 137 22.38 -13.50 -3.21
C TYR A 137 22.80 -14.91 -2.76
N LYS A 138 21.88 -15.88 -2.88
CA LYS A 138 22.17 -17.28 -2.56
C LYS A 138 23.26 -17.89 -3.43
N THR A 139 23.27 -17.55 -4.72
CA THR A 139 24.26 -18.05 -5.67
C THR A 139 25.66 -17.48 -5.41
N MET A 140 25.74 -16.19 -5.06
CA MET A 140 27.00 -15.47 -4.86
C MET A 140 27.63 -15.76 -3.50
N PHE A 141 26.84 -15.82 -2.44
CA PHE A 141 27.35 -15.88 -1.06
C PHE A 141 27.10 -17.23 -0.37
N GLY A 142 26.19 -18.06 -0.90
CA GLY A 142 25.81 -19.32 -0.26
C GLY A 142 24.96 -19.15 1.00
N GLU A 143 24.43 -17.94 1.22
CA GLU A 143 23.62 -17.53 2.38
C GLU A 143 22.17 -17.27 1.94
N ASP A 144 21.25 -17.17 2.91
CA ASP A 144 19.82 -16.98 2.63
C ASP A 144 19.41 -15.57 3.02
N LEU A 145 19.17 -14.71 2.03
CA LEU A 145 18.85 -13.29 2.23
C LEU A 145 17.65 -13.09 3.17
N VAL A 146 16.65 -13.98 3.14
CA VAL A 146 15.46 -13.87 3.99
C VAL A 146 15.82 -14.15 5.45
N GLU A 147 16.65 -15.16 5.71
CA GLU A 147 17.11 -15.49 7.07
C GLU A 147 18.10 -14.45 7.61
N ASP A 148 18.98 -13.91 6.76
CA ASP A 148 19.91 -12.85 7.16
C ASP A 148 19.15 -11.57 7.54
N LEU A 149 18.16 -11.16 6.73
CA LEU A 149 17.30 -10.00 7.05
C LEU A 149 16.48 -10.21 8.34
N LYS A 150 16.00 -11.43 8.62
CA LYS A 150 15.34 -11.75 9.91
C LYS A 150 16.27 -11.64 11.11
N GLY A 151 17.56 -11.97 10.92
CA GLY A 151 18.56 -11.87 11.99
C GLY A 151 18.93 -10.43 12.34
N ASP A 152 18.83 -9.53 11.35
CA ASP A 152 19.36 -8.17 11.39
C ASP A 152 18.30 -7.07 11.52
N LEU A 153 17.03 -7.37 11.20
CA LEU A 153 15.91 -6.44 11.33
C LEU A 153 15.03 -6.81 12.55
N GLY A 154 14.05 -5.96 12.85
CA GLY A 154 13.10 -6.24 13.93
C GLY A 154 11.80 -5.45 13.83
N GLY A 155 10.71 -6.03 14.33
CA GLY A 155 9.38 -5.42 14.40
C GLY A 155 8.78 -5.15 13.02
N ASP A 156 7.90 -4.14 12.92
CA ASP A 156 7.12 -3.87 11.70
C ASP A 156 7.98 -3.60 10.46
N PHE A 157 9.21 -3.09 10.65
CA PHE A 157 10.15 -2.91 9.55
C PHE A 157 10.61 -4.24 8.95
N GLU A 158 10.92 -5.23 9.80
CA GLU A 158 11.21 -6.60 9.37
C GLU A 158 10.00 -7.16 8.62
N ASP A 159 8.79 -7.05 9.18
CA ASP A 159 7.57 -7.59 8.58
C ASP A 159 7.30 -7.02 7.18
N VAL A 160 7.47 -5.71 6.97
CA VAL A 160 7.36 -5.08 5.64
C VAL A 160 8.38 -5.66 4.66
N ILE A 161 9.65 -5.70 5.07
CA ILE A 161 10.74 -6.13 4.18
C ILE A 161 10.56 -7.60 3.79
N LEU A 162 10.20 -8.47 4.72
CA LEU A 162 9.95 -9.88 4.45
C LEU A 162 8.70 -10.09 3.59
N ALA A 163 7.63 -9.31 3.81
CA ALA A 163 6.44 -9.35 2.97
C ALA A 163 6.76 -8.96 1.52
N LEU A 164 7.59 -7.93 1.31
CA LEU A 164 8.01 -7.49 -0.03
C LEU A 164 8.80 -8.57 -0.79
N LEU A 165 9.54 -9.45 -0.11
CA LEU A 165 10.36 -10.50 -0.73
C LEU A 165 9.56 -11.75 -1.12
N LYS A 166 8.38 -11.97 -0.52
CA LYS A 166 7.54 -13.14 -0.78
C LYS A 166 6.88 -13.04 -2.15
N ASP A 167 6.71 -14.17 -2.82
CA ASP A 167 5.86 -14.22 -4.01
C ASP A 167 4.44 -13.72 -3.65
N PRO A 168 3.77 -12.89 -4.49
CA PRO A 168 2.50 -12.28 -4.11
C PRO A 168 1.40 -13.31 -3.81
N LEU A 169 1.34 -14.40 -4.59
CA LEU A 169 0.36 -15.46 -4.40
C LEU A 169 0.66 -16.23 -3.11
N GLU A 170 1.92 -16.54 -2.85
CA GLU A 170 2.35 -17.16 -1.58
C GLU A 170 2.03 -16.27 -0.38
N TYR A 171 2.33 -14.97 -0.46
CA TYR A 171 2.07 -14.01 0.62
C TYR A 171 0.58 -13.93 0.97
N GLN A 172 -0.30 -13.80 -0.03
CA GLN A 172 -1.74 -13.76 0.19
C GLN A 172 -2.27 -15.07 0.78
N THR A 173 -1.75 -16.20 0.30
CA THR A 173 -2.12 -17.54 0.79
C THR A 173 -1.70 -17.73 2.25
N GLU A 174 -0.51 -17.23 2.64
CA GLU A 174 -0.07 -17.19 4.04
C GLU A 174 -0.95 -16.28 4.90
N GLU A 175 -1.35 -15.11 4.41
CA GLU A 175 -2.22 -14.21 5.18
C GLU A 175 -3.61 -14.82 5.41
N LEU A 176 -4.19 -15.52 4.43
CA LEU A 176 -5.40 -16.32 4.62
C LEU A 176 -5.20 -17.41 5.66
N HIS A 177 -4.09 -18.15 5.60
CA HIS A 177 -3.83 -19.21 6.57
C HIS A 177 -3.68 -18.64 7.97
N LYS A 178 -2.93 -17.56 8.16
CA LYS A 178 -2.81 -16.88 9.47
C LYS A 178 -4.13 -16.29 9.97
N ALA A 179 -5.09 -16.02 9.08
CA ALA A 179 -6.41 -15.53 9.47
C ALA A 179 -7.34 -16.65 9.97
N ILE A 180 -7.09 -17.90 9.56
CA ILE A 180 -7.85 -19.10 9.97
C ILE A 180 -7.12 -19.88 11.08
N SER A 181 -5.80 -19.86 11.07
CA SER A 181 -4.99 -20.65 11.99
C SER A 181 -4.79 -19.93 13.32
N GLY A 182 -5.27 -20.53 14.40
CA GLY A 182 -5.04 -20.02 15.74
C GLY A 182 -6.24 -20.18 16.65
N MET A 183 -6.30 -19.36 17.70
CA MET A 183 -7.45 -19.29 18.58
C MET A 183 -8.38 -18.18 18.08
N GLY A 184 -9.43 -18.57 17.37
CA GLY A 184 -10.38 -17.66 16.73
C GLY A 184 -9.95 -17.22 15.34
N THR A 185 -10.89 -16.60 14.64
CA THR A 185 -10.76 -16.21 13.23
C THR A 185 -10.53 -14.70 13.09
N ASP A 186 -9.66 -14.30 12.17
CA ASP A 186 -9.55 -12.92 11.67
C ASP A 186 -10.48 -12.75 10.45
N ASP A 187 -11.79 -12.68 10.73
CA ASP A 187 -12.83 -12.49 9.71
C ASP A 187 -12.54 -11.29 8.79
N PRO A 188 -12.11 -10.12 9.30
CA PRO A 188 -11.81 -8.98 8.44
C PRO A 188 -10.73 -9.30 7.41
N THR A 189 -9.64 -9.98 7.77
CA THR A 189 -8.58 -10.35 6.82
C THR A 189 -9.09 -11.37 5.78
N LEU A 190 -9.87 -12.37 6.20
CA LEU A 190 -10.48 -13.34 5.28
C LEU A 190 -11.36 -12.67 4.24
N VAL A 191 -12.27 -11.81 4.70
CA VAL A 191 -13.16 -11.05 3.82
C VAL A 191 -12.35 -10.15 2.89
N GLU A 192 -11.33 -9.44 3.39
CA GLU A 192 -10.47 -8.56 2.56
C GLU A 192 -10.00 -9.27 1.31
N ILE A 193 -9.32 -10.41 1.52
CA ILE A 193 -8.65 -11.13 0.47
C ILE A 193 -9.70 -11.71 -0.46
N LEU A 194 -10.78 -12.29 0.05
CA LEU A 194 -11.80 -12.92 -0.80
C LEU A 194 -12.60 -11.91 -1.65
N VAL A 195 -12.83 -10.68 -1.19
CA VAL A 195 -13.67 -9.71 -1.93
C VAL A 195 -12.92 -8.83 -2.92
N ILE A 196 -11.58 -8.68 -2.78
CA ILE A 196 -10.80 -7.83 -3.68
C ILE A 196 -10.34 -8.56 -4.96
N HIS A 197 -10.15 -9.88 -4.90
CA HIS A 197 -9.67 -10.70 -6.02
C HIS A 197 -10.80 -11.04 -7.01
N ASP A 198 -10.44 -11.34 -8.25
CA ASP A 198 -11.34 -11.99 -9.22
C ASP A 198 -11.31 -13.52 -9.11
N ASP A 199 -12.11 -14.22 -9.90
CA ASP A 199 -12.29 -15.66 -9.72
C ASP A 199 -11.07 -16.45 -10.17
N ASP A 200 -10.31 -15.97 -11.16
CA ASP A 200 -9.05 -16.59 -11.57
C ASP A 200 -8.00 -16.47 -10.46
N GLU A 201 -7.85 -15.27 -9.89
CA GLU A 201 -7.00 -15.02 -8.72
C GLU A 201 -7.42 -15.89 -7.52
N ILE A 202 -8.71 -16.00 -7.21
CA ILE A 202 -9.22 -16.87 -6.14
C ILE A 202 -8.90 -18.34 -6.41
N LYS A 203 -9.05 -18.82 -7.65
CA LYS A 203 -8.68 -20.20 -8.01
C LYS A 203 -7.19 -20.44 -7.78
N GLN A 204 -6.33 -19.55 -8.24
CA GLN A 204 -4.88 -19.62 -8.00
C GLN A 204 -4.56 -19.66 -6.50
N ILE A 205 -5.22 -18.82 -5.70
CA ILE A 205 -5.05 -18.79 -4.24
C ILE A 205 -5.48 -20.13 -3.62
N THR A 206 -6.63 -20.68 -4.01
CA THR A 206 -7.15 -21.94 -3.44
C THR A 206 -6.27 -23.14 -3.80
N GLU A 207 -5.75 -23.19 -5.03
CA GLU A 207 -4.80 -24.21 -5.47
C GLU A 207 -3.50 -24.10 -4.68
N LYS A 208 -2.96 -22.88 -4.51
CA LYS A 208 -1.75 -22.65 -3.74
C LYS A 208 -1.94 -22.95 -2.26
N TYR A 209 -3.11 -22.67 -1.68
CA TYR A 209 -3.44 -23.01 -0.30
C TYR A 209 -3.39 -24.52 -0.07
N GLN A 210 -3.99 -25.30 -0.97
CA GLN A 210 -3.98 -26.75 -0.92
C GLN A 210 -2.56 -27.33 -1.05
N GLU A 211 -1.72 -26.72 -1.91
CA GLU A 211 -0.30 -27.08 -2.04
C GLU A 211 0.50 -26.82 -0.75
N MET A 212 0.26 -25.68 -0.09
CA MET A 212 1.05 -25.25 1.06
C MET A 212 0.63 -25.91 2.38
N TYR A 213 -0.65 -26.24 2.56
CA TYR A 213 -1.21 -26.64 3.86
C TYR A 213 -1.88 -28.01 3.88
N ASP A 214 -1.84 -28.75 2.77
CA ASP A 214 -2.44 -30.09 2.65
C ASP A 214 -3.94 -30.16 3.02
N THR A 215 -4.65 -29.03 2.98
CA THR A 215 -6.11 -28.91 3.19
C THR A 215 -6.69 -27.89 2.24
N SER A 216 -7.94 -28.06 1.82
CA SER A 216 -8.60 -27.09 0.95
C SER A 216 -8.94 -25.82 1.75
N LEU A 217 -8.95 -24.66 1.09
CA LEU A 217 -9.38 -23.40 1.72
C LEU A 217 -10.84 -23.50 2.19
N GLU A 218 -11.69 -24.19 1.43
CA GLU A 218 -13.09 -24.46 1.80
C GLU A 218 -13.20 -25.26 3.10
N ASP A 219 -12.43 -26.34 3.25
CA ASP A 219 -12.44 -27.17 4.46
C ASP A 219 -11.86 -26.42 5.66
N ALA A 220 -10.82 -25.60 5.43
CA ALA A 220 -10.23 -24.75 6.46
C ALA A 220 -11.26 -23.73 7.00
N ILE A 221 -11.96 -23.02 6.11
CA ILE A 221 -13.04 -22.09 6.48
C ILE A 221 -14.16 -22.84 7.21
N LYS A 222 -14.57 -24.01 6.72
CA LYS A 222 -15.63 -24.81 7.36
C LYS A 222 -15.26 -25.29 8.76
N GLY A 223 -13.97 -25.49 9.01
CA GLY A 223 -13.45 -25.93 10.30
C GLY A 223 -13.45 -24.85 11.37
N ASP A 224 -13.29 -23.58 10.98
CA ASP A 224 -13.07 -22.46 11.91
C ASP A 224 -14.27 -21.51 12.00
N GLU A 225 -15.00 -21.32 10.90
CA GLU A 225 -16.17 -20.43 10.84
C GLU A 225 -17.49 -21.18 10.88
N THR A 226 -18.59 -20.51 11.25
CA THR A 226 -19.94 -21.12 11.25
C THR A 226 -21.05 -20.18 10.72
N GLY A 227 -22.23 -20.74 10.47
CA GLY A 227 -23.43 -19.97 10.16
C GLY A 227 -23.36 -19.23 8.81
N THR A 228 -23.88 -18.01 8.78
CA THR A 228 -24.05 -17.23 7.54
C THR A 228 -22.73 -16.72 7.00
N LEU A 229 -21.82 -16.30 7.89
CA LEU A 229 -20.49 -15.89 7.49
C LEU A 229 -19.72 -17.04 6.84
N GLN A 230 -19.72 -18.24 7.44
CA GLN A 230 -19.11 -19.43 6.84
C GLN A 230 -19.62 -19.67 5.42
N ARG A 231 -20.95 -19.62 5.21
CA ARG A 231 -21.55 -19.83 3.88
C ARG A 231 -21.14 -18.75 2.87
N LEU A 232 -21.00 -17.50 3.31
CA LEU A 232 -20.54 -16.41 2.46
C LEU A 232 -19.06 -16.61 2.07
N LEU A 233 -18.18 -16.86 3.04
CA LEU A 233 -16.75 -17.07 2.81
C LEU A 233 -16.49 -18.29 1.93
N VAL A 234 -17.22 -19.39 2.16
CA VAL A 234 -17.16 -20.57 1.29
C VAL A 234 -17.57 -20.21 -0.14
N SER A 235 -18.72 -19.54 -0.34
CA SER A 235 -19.16 -19.11 -1.68
C SER A 235 -18.09 -18.29 -2.39
N LEU A 236 -17.51 -17.29 -1.71
CA LEU A 236 -16.46 -16.45 -2.29
C LEU A 236 -15.19 -17.24 -2.61
N SER A 237 -14.78 -18.18 -1.75
CA SER A 237 -13.60 -19.01 -1.95
C SER A 237 -13.70 -19.99 -3.12
N THR A 238 -14.90 -20.24 -3.65
CA THR A 238 -15.06 -21.17 -4.80
C THR A 238 -14.69 -20.56 -6.15
N GLY A 239 -14.59 -19.23 -6.27
CA GLY A 239 -14.35 -18.57 -7.56
C GLY A 239 -15.39 -18.93 -8.64
N GLY A 240 -16.68 -18.92 -8.25
CA GLY A 240 -17.82 -19.33 -9.06
C GLY A 240 -18.73 -18.19 -9.55
N ARG A 241 -18.25 -16.95 -9.50
CA ARG A 241 -18.93 -15.76 -10.01
C ARG A 241 -18.93 -15.75 -11.54
N ASP A 242 -19.95 -15.13 -12.13
CA ASP A 242 -19.92 -14.79 -13.55
C ASP A 242 -18.85 -13.70 -13.81
N GLU A 243 -17.87 -13.99 -14.66
CA GLU A 243 -16.83 -13.02 -15.08
C GLU A 243 -17.21 -12.26 -16.38
N SER A 244 -18.41 -12.49 -16.92
CA SER A 244 -18.87 -11.75 -18.08
C SER A 244 -19.11 -10.27 -17.74
N SER A 245 -18.89 -9.38 -18.71
CA SER A 245 -19.25 -7.97 -18.58
C SER A 245 -20.71 -7.71 -18.98
N GLN A 246 -21.51 -8.76 -19.23
CA GLN A 246 -22.88 -8.63 -19.72
C GLN A 246 -23.80 -8.19 -18.58
N VAL A 247 -24.71 -7.28 -18.89
CA VAL A 247 -25.72 -6.80 -17.95
C VAL A 247 -27.11 -7.01 -18.51
N ASP A 248 -28.04 -7.42 -17.65
CA ASP A 248 -29.46 -7.55 -17.92
C ASP A 248 -30.23 -6.66 -16.95
N ARG A 249 -30.86 -5.62 -17.49
CA ARG A 249 -31.57 -4.64 -16.67
C ARG A 249 -32.86 -5.20 -16.05
N ASP A 250 -33.61 -6.00 -16.80
CA ASP A 250 -34.83 -6.61 -16.26
C ASP A 250 -34.47 -7.61 -15.17
N GLY A 251 -33.39 -8.38 -15.38
CA GLY A 251 -32.80 -9.22 -14.35
C GLY A 251 -32.30 -8.45 -13.13
N ALA A 252 -31.73 -7.25 -13.31
CA ALA A 252 -31.26 -6.41 -12.20
C ALA A 252 -32.42 -5.91 -11.34
N ILE A 253 -33.51 -5.46 -11.96
CA ILE A 253 -34.75 -5.05 -11.27
C ILE A 253 -35.35 -6.24 -10.51
N ALA A 254 -35.37 -7.43 -11.12
CA ALA A 254 -35.87 -8.63 -10.48
C ALA A 254 -35.01 -9.05 -9.27
N ASP A 255 -33.68 -9.02 -9.39
CA ASP A 255 -32.77 -9.33 -8.28
C ASP A 255 -32.84 -8.27 -7.17
N ALA A 256 -33.00 -6.99 -7.51
CA ALA A 256 -33.23 -5.93 -6.54
C ALA A 256 -34.54 -6.16 -5.75
N GLN A 257 -35.63 -6.53 -6.44
CA GLN A 257 -36.88 -6.92 -5.77
C GLN A 257 -36.67 -8.14 -4.87
N ASN A 258 -35.94 -9.17 -5.34
CA ASN A 258 -35.67 -10.37 -4.55
C ASN A 258 -34.88 -10.06 -3.27
N LEU A 259 -33.92 -9.12 -3.32
CA LEU A 259 -33.18 -8.67 -2.14
C LEU A 259 -34.09 -7.96 -1.12
N TYR A 260 -35.00 -7.10 -1.61
CA TYR A 260 -35.98 -6.43 -0.75
C TYR A 260 -36.96 -7.43 -0.13
N ASP A 261 -37.44 -8.38 -0.94
CA ASP A 261 -38.37 -9.41 -0.51
C ASP A 261 -37.75 -10.32 0.55
N ALA A 262 -36.48 -10.67 0.36
CA ALA A 262 -35.66 -11.49 1.26
C ALA A 262 -35.23 -10.79 2.56
N GLY A 263 -35.31 -9.46 2.63
CA GLY A 263 -34.92 -8.69 3.82
C GLY A 263 -36.10 -7.90 4.35
N GLU A 264 -36.13 -6.62 4.03
CA GLU A 264 -36.98 -5.60 4.67
C GLU A 264 -38.49 -5.83 4.52
N SER A 265 -38.94 -6.56 3.50
CA SER A 265 -40.37 -6.88 3.32
C SER A 265 -40.84 -8.07 4.18
N SER A 266 -39.90 -8.82 4.76
CA SER A 266 -40.12 -10.09 5.45
C SER A 266 -39.86 -9.96 6.96
N TRP A 267 -40.41 -10.92 7.74
CA TRP A 267 -40.06 -11.02 9.15
C TRP A 267 -38.81 -11.88 9.32
N GLY A 268 -37.67 -11.22 9.45
CA GLY A 268 -36.33 -11.83 9.41
C GLY A 268 -35.78 -11.91 7.98
N THR A 269 -34.53 -12.35 7.86
CA THR A 269 -33.77 -12.25 6.61
C THR A 269 -33.53 -13.63 5.97
N GLU A 270 -33.81 -13.75 4.66
CA GLU A 270 -33.46 -14.91 3.84
C GLU A 270 -32.02 -14.80 3.33
N GLU A 271 -31.07 -15.07 4.22
CA GLU A 271 -29.61 -14.92 4.01
C GLU A 271 -29.09 -15.66 2.76
N SER A 272 -29.72 -16.77 2.38
CA SER A 272 -29.34 -17.54 1.18
C SER A 272 -29.61 -16.78 -0.12
N VAL A 273 -30.64 -15.93 -0.16
CA VAL A 273 -30.95 -15.10 -1.33
C VAL A 273 -29.85 -14.07 -1.52
N PHE A 274 -29.50 -13.35 -0.45
CA PHE A 274 -28.37 -12.41 -0.43
C PHE A 274 -27.08 -13.07 -0.92
N ASN A 275 -26.71 -14.22 -0.36
CA ASN A 275 -25.49 -14.94 -0.75
C ASN A 275 -25.54 -15.35 -2.23
N SER A 276 -26.67 -15.89 -2.71
CA SER A 276 -26.80 -16.34 -4.11
C SER A 276 -26.70 -15.21 -5.12
N ILE A 277 -27.21 -14.01 -4.81
CA ILE A 277 -27.15 -12.87 -5.72
C ILE A 277 -25.75 -12.24 -5.65
N LEU A 278 -25.30 -11.89 -4.43
CA LEU A 278 -24.06 -11.13 -4.22
C LEU A 278 -22.79 -11.91 -4.56
N CYS A 279 -22.79 -13.24 -4.48
CA CYS A 279 -21.61 -14.06 -4.80
C CYS A 279 -21.55 -14.54 -6.25
N ILE A 280 -22.69 -14.67 -6.93
CA ILE A 280 -22.74 -15.33 -8.26
C ILE A 280 -22.82 -14.32 -9.40
N ARG A 281 -23.55 -13.20 -9.23
CA ARG A 281 -23.70 -12.21 -10.31
C ARG A 281 -22.37 -11.52 -10.63
N ASN A 282 -22.15 -11.22 -11.90
CA ASN A 282 -20.98 -10.46 -12.30
C ASN A 282 -21.00 -9.05 -11.69
N ARG A 283 -19.81 -8.45 -11.57
CA ARG A 283 -19.65 -7.16 -10.86
C ARG A 283 -20.45 -6.03 -11.53
N ASN A 284 -20.57 -6.02 -12.85
CA ASN A 284 -21.34 -4.98 -13.56
C ASN A 284 -22.84 -5.14 -13.34
N GLN A 285 -23.33 -6.38 -13.32
CA GLN A 285 -24.71 -6.70 -12.99
C GLN A 285 -25.03 -6.30 -11.55
N LEU A 286 -24.12 -6.57 -10.60
CA LEU A 286 -24.31 -6.19 -9.20
C LEU A 286 -24.40 -4.69 -9.00
N ARG A 287 -23.56 -3.91 -9.67
CA ARG A 287 -23.66 -2.44 -9.65
C ARG A 287 -25.04 -1.97 -10.11
N LEU A 288 -25.53 -2.53 -11.22
CA LEU A 288 -26.86 -2.21 -11.73
C LEU A 288 -27.96 -2.65 -10.75
N ILE A 289 -27.83 -3.82 -10.11
CA ILE A 289 -28.75 -4.28 -9.07
C ILE A 289 -28.78 -3.28 -7.91
N PHE A 290 -27.64 -2.77 -7.46
CA PHE A 290 -27.57 -1.81 -6.37
C PHE A 290 -28.22 -0.47 -6.74
N ASP A 291 -28.02 0.01 -7.97
CA ASP A 291 -28.62 1.25 -8.46
C ASP A 291 -30.15 1.11 -8.63
N GLU A 292 -30.63 -0.03 -9.15
CA GLU A 292 -32.07 -0.31 -9.26
C GLU A 292 -32.71 -0.54 -7.89
N TYR A 293 -32.01 -1.16 -6.93
CA TYR A 293 -32.48 -1.29 -5.53
C TYR A 293 -32.74 0.09 -4.92
N GLU A 294 -31.77 1.00 -5.00
CA GLU A 294 -31.90 2.35 -4.46
C GLU A 294 -33.03 3.13 -5.15
N THR A 295 -33.18 2.96 -6.47
CA THR A 295 -34.26 3.58 -7.25
C THR A 295 -35.64 3.07 -6.83
N MET A 296 -35.78 1.78 -6.53
CA MET A 296 -37.06 1.14 -6.20
C MET A 296 -37.47 1.39 -4.75
N ILE A 297 -36.54 1.28 -3.80
CA ILE A 297 -36.83 1.24 -2.37
C ILE A 297 -36.65 2.62 -1.72
N GLY A 298 -35.75 3.45 -2.26
CA GLY A 298 -35.50 4.81 -1.79
C GLY A 298 -34.36 4.97 -0.78
N HIS A 299 -33.62 3.88 -0.51
CA HIS A 299 -32.37 3.87 0.25
C HIS A 299 -31.44 2.78 -0.30
N SER A 300 -30.18 2.81 0.13
CA SER A 300 -29.13 1.97 -0.46
C SER A 300 -29.23 0.50 -0.01
N ILE A 301 -28.66 -0.43 -0.79
CA ILE A 301 -28.55 -1.84 -0.35
C ILE A 301 -27.67 -1.96 0.90
N GLU A 302 -26.71 -1.05 1.08
CA GLU A 302 -25.88 -0.93 2.27
C GLU A 302 -26.73 -0.66 3.52
N ASP A 303 -27.68 0.30 3.45
CA ASP A 303 -28.61 0.58 4.55
C ASP A 303 -29.48 -0.65 4.88
N ALA A 304 -29.93 -1.39 3.86
CA ALA A 304 -30.68 -2.62 4.06
C ALA A 304 -29.84 -3.70 4.76
N ILE A 305 -28.58 -3.88 4.34
CA ILE A 305 -27.64 -4.82 4.98
C ILE A 305 -27.39 -4.42 6.45
N GLU A 306 -27.25 -3.13 6.73
CA GLU A 306 -27.04 -2.62 8.09
C GLU A 306 -28.21 -2.92 9.03
N ASN A 307 -29.43 -2.91 8.51
CA ASN A 307 -30.64 -3.17 9.27
C ASN A 307 -30.94 -4.67 9.43
N GLU A 308 -30.62 -5.48 8.41
CA GLU A 308 -30.96 -6.91 8.38
C GLU A 308 -29.89 -7.82 9.00
N PHE A 309 -28.61 -7.43 8.93
CA PHE A 309 -27.50 -8.25 9.43
C PHE A 309 -26.80 -7.61 10.63
N SER A 310 -26.03 -8.42 11.37
CA SER A 310 -25.20 -7.93 12.49
C SER A 310 -23.85 -8.63 12.56
N GLY A 311 -22.93 -8.05 13.34
CA GLY A 311 -21.57 -8.56 13.55
C GLY A 311 -20.79 -8.80 12.26
N SER A 312 -19.88 -9.78 12.28
CA SER A 312 -19.00 -10.11 11.15
C SER A 312 -19.75 -10.42 9.84
N THR A 313 -20.97 -10.95 9.91
CA THR A 313 -21.78 -11.21 8.71
C THR A 313 -22.19 -9.92 8.00
N LYS A 314 -22.62 -8.91 8.77
CA LYS A 314 -22.94 -7.58 8.25
C LYS A 314 -21.69 -6.96 7.61
N ASP A 315 -20.59 -6.96 8.35
CA ASP A 315 -19.35 -6.31 7.92
C ASP A 315 -18.77 -6.98 6.66
N ALA A 316 -18.96 -8.30 6.51
CA ALA A 316 -18.58 -9.04 5.32
C ALA A 316 -19.42 -8.68 4.08
N TYR A 317 -20.76 -8.58 4.23
CA TYR A 317 -21.62 -8.15 3.12
C TYR A 317 -21.37 -6.69 2.72
N LEU A 318 -21.19 -5.79 3.69
CA LEU A 318 -20.82 -4.40 3.40
C LEU A 318 -19.47 -4.32 2.68
N SER A 319 -18.48 -5.09 3.12
CA SER A 319 -17.17 -5.17 2.44
C SER A 319 -17.30 -5.63 0.99
N LEU A 320 -18.13 -6.64 0.73
CA LEU A 320 -18.40 -7.13 -0.62
C LEU A 320 -19.07 -6.08 -1.50
N VAL A 321 -20.11 -5.41 -1.00
CA VAL A 321 -20.81 -4.35 -1.74
C VAL A 321 -19.86 -3.18 -2.04
N MET A 322 -19.13 -2.71 -1.02
CA MET A 322 -18.16 -1.62 -1.18
C MET A 322 -17.06 -1.99 -2.19
N SER A 323 -16.50 -3.19 -2.14
CA SER A 323 -15.46 -3.62 -3.08
C SER A 323 -15.97 -3.72 -4.52
N ILE A 324 -17.25 -4.07 -4.71
CA ILE A 324 -17.91 -4.09 -6.03
C ILE A 324 -18.20 -2.69 -6.55
N ARG A 325 -18.60 -1.74 -5.69
CA ARG A 325 -18.82 -0.36 -6.13
C ARG A 325 -17.48 0.30 -6.48
N ASP A 326 -16.56 0.33 -5.53
CA ASP A 326 -15.29 1.05 -5.62
C ASP A 326 -14.24 0.36 -4.74
N ARG A 327 -13.47 -0.55 -5.34
CA ARG A 327 -12.39 -1.29 -4.66
C ARG A 327 -11.32 -0.36 -4.08
N PRO A 328 -10.77 0.64 -4.80
CA PRO A 328 -9.85 1.61 -4.21
C PRO A 328 -10.41 2.30 -2.96
N MET A 329 -11.67 2.71 -2.98
CA MET A 329 -12.34 3.31 -1.82
C MET A 329 -12.53 2.34 -0.65
N TYR A 330 -12.86 1.08 -0.93
CA TYR A 330 -12.93 0.03 0.09
C TYR A 330 -11.58 -0.14 0.80
N LEU A 331 -10.50 -0.33 0.04
CA LEU A 331 -9.15 -0.50 0.58
C LEU A 331 -8.65 0.77 1.29
N ALA A 332 -8.99 1.95 0.79
CA ALA A 332 -8.70 3.21 1.47
C ALA A 332 -9.42 3.32 2.82
N THR A 333 -10.67 2.86 2.89
CA THR A 333 -11.44 2.82 4.14
C THR A 333 -10.79 1.86 5.14
N ARG A 334 -10.38 0.69 4.69
CA ARG A 334 -9.65 -0.27 5.54
C ARG A 334 -8.33 0.27 6.06
N LEU A 335 -7.54 0.93 5.22
CA LEU A 335 -6.31 1.60 5.66
C LEU A 335 -6.60 2.66 6.72
N HIS A 336 -7.70 3.41 6.56
CA HIS A 336 -8.11 4.41 7.55
C HIS A 336 -8.45 3.75 8.89
N ASP A 337 -9.28 2.72 8.85
CA ASP A 337 -9.76 2.01 10.05
C ASP A 337 -8.59 1.32 10.78
N ALA A 338 -7.64 0.74 10.03
CA ALA A 338 -6.41 0.17 10.58
C ALA A 338 -5.55 1.20 11.32
N MET A 339 -5.65 2.48 10.97
CA MET A 339 -4.93 3.55 11.67
C MET A 339 -5.78 4.24 12.73
N ALA A 340 -7.10 4.03 12.75
CA ALA A 340 -8.04 4.77 13.59
C ALA A 340 -8.00 4.31 15.05
N GLY A 341 -8.22 5.25 15.97
CA GLY A 341 -8.28 4.95 17.41
C GLY A 341 -6.93 4.97 18.12
N MET A 342 -6.81 4.20 19.20
CA MET A 342 -5.59 4.11 20.01
C MET A 342 -4.75 2.92 19.54
N GLY A 343 -3.62 3.20 18.89
CA GLY A 343 -2.77 2.20 18.27
C GLY A 343 -2.98 2.12 16.76
N THR A 344 -2.31 1.15 16.14
CA THR A 344 -2.35 0.89 14.70
C THR A 344 -2.44 -0.62 14.49
N ASP A 345 -3.28 -1.06 13.55
CA ASP A 345 -3.24 -2.42 13.00
C ASP A 345 -2.20 -2.48 11.87
N ASP A 346 -0.94 -2.60 12.28
CA ASP A 346 0.20 -2.63 11.37
C ASP A 346 0.11 -3.81 10.39
N ARG A 347 -0.50 -4.93 10.79
CA ARG A 347 -0.66 -6.10 9.91
C ARG A 347 -1.56 -5.79 8.71
N THR A 348 -2.71 -5.16 8.94
CA THR A 348 -3.59 -4.72 7.85
C THR A 348 -2.92 -3.67 6.96
N LEU A 349 -2.19 -2.72 7.55
CA LEU A 349 -1.44 -1.71 6.79
C LEU A 349 -0.40 -2.35 5.86
N ILE A 350 0.44 -3.23 6.41
CA ILE A 350 1.49 -3.91 5.65
C ILE A 350 0.88 -4.74 4.53
N ARG A 351 -0.15 -5.54 4.84
CA ARG A 351 -0.80 -6.42 3.86
C ARG A 351 -1.37 -5.64 2.67
N ILE A 352 -2.14 -4.58 2.93
CA ILE A 352 -2.74 -3.78 1.85
C ILE A 352 -1.66 -3.04 1.06
N ILE A 353 -0.70 -2.38 1.74
CA ILE A 353 0.33 -1.60 1.04
C ILE A 353 1.21 -2.50 0.16
N VAL A 354 1.66 -3.65 0.69
CA VAL A 354 2.53 -4.58 -0.04
C VAL A 354 1.78 -5.26 -1.18
N SER A 355 0.59 -5.81 -0.93
CA SER A 355 -0.16 -6.54 -1.98
C SER A 355 -0.64 -5.65 -3.11
N ARG A 356 -0.82 -4.34 -2.88
CA ARG A 356 -1.31 -3.40 -3.89
C ARG A 356 -0.24 -2.50 -4.49
N SER A 357 1.01 -2.52 -3.99
CA SER A 357 2.06 -1.58 -4.41
C SER A 357 2.38 -1.63 -5.90
N GLU A 358 2.22 -2.80 -6.52
CA GLU A 358 2.48 -3.09 -7.94
C GLU A 358 1.19 -3.22 -8.78
N ILE A 359 0.03 -2.86 -8.22
CA ILE A 359 -1.29 -2.99 -8.86
C ILE A 359 -2.00 -1.63 -8.94
N ASP A 360 -2.56 -1.15 -7.82
CA ASP A 360 -3.46 0.02 -7.79
C ASP A 360 -3.31 0.89 -6.51
N LEU A 361 -2.16 0.82 -5.85
CA LEU A 361 -1.91 1.62 -4.62
C LEU A 361 -2.00 3.14 -4.88
N ALA A 362 -1.78 3.60 -6.11
CA ALA A 362 -1.98 5.01 -6.44
C ALA A 362 -3.47 5.41 -6.39
N GLU A 363 -4.36 4.61 -6.98
CA GLU A 363 -5.81 4.82 -6.91
C GLU A 363 -6.31 4.78 -5.46
N ILE A 364 -5.78 3.85 -4.66
CA ILE A 364 -6.10 3.77 -3.23
C ILE A 364 -5.68 5.05 -2.50
N LYS A 365 -4.50 5.61 -2.81
CA LYS A 365 -4.03 6.89 -2.25
C LYS A 365 -4.94 8.05 -2.65
N GLU A 366 -5.36 8.11 -3.91
CA GLU A 366 -6.29 9.14 -4.41
C GLU A 366 -7.65 9.03 -3.72
N ALA A 367 -8.23 7.83 -3.63
CA ALA A 367 -9.49 7.58 -2.96
C ALA A 367 -9.42 7.94 -1.46
N TYR A 368 -8.31 7.59 -0.81
CA TYR A 368 -8.05 7.94 0.58
C TYR A 368 -8.04 9.46 0.78
N GLU A 369 -7.26 10.19 -0.03
CA GLU A 369 -7.16 11.64 0.08
C GLU A 369 -8.50 12.33 -0.23
N ALA A 370 -9.23 11.85 -1.24
CA ALA A 370 -10.55 12.35 -1.59
C ALA A 370 -11.56 12.18 -0.44
N LYS A 371 -11.57 11.02 0.24
CA LYS A 371 -12.53 10.74 1.33
C LYS A 371 -12.14 11.40 2.65
N TYR A 372 -10.86 11.41 3.01
CA TYR A 372 -10.39 11.81 4.33
C TYR A 372 -9.73 13.20 4.37
N SER A 373 -9.61 13.88 3.23
CA SER A 373 -8.99 15.22 3.11
C SER A 373 -7.57 15.29 3.66
N LYS A 374 -6.87 14.16 3.65
CA LYS A 374 -5.51 13.98 4.13
C LYS A 374 -4.86 12.87 3.33
N SER A 375 -3.63 13.07 2.88
CA SER A 375 -2.94 12.04 2.10
C SER A 375 -2.66 10.79 2.95
N LEU A 376 -2.67 9.61 2.32
CA LEU A 376 -2.32 8.37 2.97
C LEU A 376 -0.89 8.43 3.54
N TYR A 377 0.04 9.08 2.85
CA TYR A 377 1.42 9.28 3.32
C TYR A 377 1.46 10.04 4.65
N GLU A 378 0.74 11.16 4.74
CA GLU A 378 0.68 11.94 5.98
C GLU A 378 0.01 11.15 7.10
N ARG A 379 -1.03 10.38 6.79
CA ARG A 379 -1.69 9.55 7.80
C ARG A 379 -0.77 8.42 8.30
N VAL A 380 -0.12 7.68 7.42
CA VAL A 380 0.83 6.63 7.79
C VAL A 380 1.98 7.23 8.58
N SER A 381 2.49 8.41 8.20
CA SER A 381 3.54 9.10 8.96
C SER A 381 3.11 9.49 10.38
N ASP A 382 1.82 9.77 10.59
CA ASP A 382 1.25 10.06 11.91
C ASP A 382 0.89 8.80 12.71
N ALA A 383 0.48 7.72 12.01
CA ALA A 383 -0.01 6.48 12.62
C ALA A 383 1.13 5.50 12.95
N ALA A 384 2.08 5.36 12.03
CA ALA A 384 3.26 4.54 12.18
C ALA A 384 4.15 5.24 13.20
N THR A 385 3.91 4.90 14.47
CA THR A 385 4.61 5.37 15.66
C THR A 385 5.10 6.82 15.55
N ILE A 386 4.29 7.75 16.06
CA ILE A 386 4.70 9.11 16.45
C ILE A 386 6.07 9.01 17.14
N HIS A 387 7.15 9.30 16.41
CA HIS A 387 8.46 9.39 16.99
C HIS A 387 8.51 10.65 17.84
N LEU A 388 8.22 10.53 19.14
CA LEU A 388 8.66 11.53 20.10
C LEU A 388 10.17 11.40 20.27
N LYS A 389 10.91 12.11 19.40
CA LYS A 389 12.36 12.24 19.48
C LYS A 389 12.69 13.26 20.57
N VAL A 390 13.06 12.79 21.76
CA VAL A 390 13.57 13.66 22.82
C VAL A 390 15.00 14.05 22.49
N ALA A 391 15.27 15.35 22.31
CA ALA A 391 16.61 15.88 22.12
C ALA A 391 17.19 16.42 23.44
N ILE A 392 18.31 15.86 23.89
CA ILE A 392 19.09 16.39 25.02
C ILE A 392 20.04 17.46 24.46
N ILE A 393 19.71 18.75 24.65
CA ILE A 393 20.50 19.89 24.18
C ILE A 393 21.46 20.36 25.29
N ASP A 394 22.74 20.53 24.97
CA ASP A 394 23.73 21.19 25.83
C ASP A 394 23.86 22.67 25.45
N LYS A 395 23.17 23.57 26.17
CA LYS A 395 23.10 24.99 25.79
C LYS A 395 24.43 25.76 25.82
N ASP A 396 25.43 25.26 26.54
CA ASP A 396 26.73 25.95 26.68
C ASP A 396 27.69 25.69 25.51
N ASN A 397 27.30 24.84 24.55
CA ASN A 397 28.10 24.56 23.37
C ASN A 397 27.28 24.70 22.09
N PRO A 398 27.11 25.92 21.55
CA PRO A 398 26.32 26.12 20.34
C PRO A 398 26.94 25.47 19.08
N TYR A 399 28.16 24.90 19.14
CA TYR A 399 28.83 24.22 18.02
C TYR A 399 29.76 23.10 18.45
N GLY A 400 29.46 22.34 19.51
CA GLY A 400 30.44 21.37 19.97
C GLY A 400 29.88 20.12 20.64
N LYS A 401 30.58 19.06 20.27
CA LYS A 401 30.17 17.67 20.33
C LYS A 401 29.99 17.21 21.76
N ILE A 402 28.94 16.42 22.00
CA ILE A 402 28.84 15.62 23.21
C ILE A 402 30.00 14.63 23.24
N THR A 403 30.74 14.56 24.35
CA THR A 403 31.81 13.57 24.49
C THR A 403 31.22 12.19 24.78
N THR A 404 31.87 11.13 24.29
CA THR A 404 31.46 9.73 24.53
C THR A 404 31.34 9.41 26.02
N GLU A 405 32.20 9.98 26.87
CA GLU A 405 32.12 9.81 28.33
C GLU A 405 30.85 10.42 28.94
N ARG A 406 30.41 11.57 28.42
CA ARG A 406 29.18 12.24 28.87
C ARG A 406 27.94 11.50 28.41
N GLU A 407 27.96 10.93 27.21
CA GLU A 407 26.91 10.05 26.70
C GLU A 407 26.72 8.82 27.59
N ILE A 408 27.81 8.12 27.92
CA ILE A 408 27.79 6.95 28.81
C ILE A 408 27.21 7.31 30.18
N LEU A 409 27.58 8.48 30.72
CA LEU A 409 27.06 8.94 32.02
C LEU A 409 25.55 9.22 31.98
N VAL A 410 25.06 9.88 30.92
CA VAL A 410 23.63 10.17 30.74
C VAL A 410 22.83 8.88 30.60
N LYS A 411 23.27 7.97 29.72
CA LYS A 411 22.65 6.65 29.52
C LYS A 411 22.62 5.86 30.83
N LYS A 412 23.75 5.78 31.54
CA LYS A 412 23.85 5.07 32.83
C LYS A 412 22.93 5.65 33.90
N THR A 413 22.79 6.98 33.94
CA THR A 413 21.94 7.65 34.94
C THR A 413 20.46 7.43 34.66
N LEU A 414 20.03 7.57 33.40
CA LEU A 414 18.65 7.30 32.99
C LEU A 414 18.27 5.84 33.20
N MET A 415 19.14 4.89 32.84
CA MET A 415 18.93 3.46 33.10
C MET A 415 18.88 3.15 34.61
N GLY A 416 19.68 3.84 35.43
CA GLY A 416 19.61 3.73 36.88
C GLY A 416 18.28 4.22 37.47
N GLU A 417 17.74 5.33 36.98
CA GLU A 417 16.43 5.85 37.39
C GLU A 417 15.27 4.99 36.87
N LEU A 418 15.37 4.45 35.65
CA LEU A 418 14.43 3.47 35.13
C LEU A 418 14.38 2.24 36.05
N ASN A 419 15.53 1.65 36.37
CA ASN A 419 15.60 0.49 37.26
C ASN A 419 14.98 0.77 38.64
N LYS A 420 15.22 1.95 39.23
CA LYS A 420 14.54 2.34 40.49
C LYS A 420 13.03 2.43 40.32
N THR A 421 12.57 2.98 39.20
CA THR A 421 11.14 3.12 38.88
C THR A 421 10.47 1.76 38.67
N ILE A 422 11.13 0.82 37.97
CA ILE A 422 10.66 -0.58 37.82
C ILE A 422 10.58 -1.27 39.19
N LEU A 423 11.63 -1.12 40.01
CA LEU A 423 11.67 -1.70 41.36
C LEU A 423 10.58 -1.12 42.28
N SER A 424 10.22 0.17 42.14
CA SER A 424 9.11 0.76 42.90
C SER A 424 7.73 0.44 42.30
N ALA A 425 7.63 0.32 40.97
CA ALA A 425 6.42 -0.08 40.26
C ALA A 425 6.06 -1.55 40.51
N SER A 426 7.01 -2.39 40.90
CA SER A 426 6.75 -3.75 41.40
C SER A 426 5.78 -3.76 42.61
N CYS A 427 5.57 -2.62 43.26
CA CYS A 427 4.62 -2.40 44.35
C CYS A 427 3.36 -1.58 43.94
N SER A 428 3.24 -1.09 42.70
CA SER A 428 2.09 -0.28 42.21
C SER A 428 1.54 -0.79 40.86
N LYS A 429 0.25 -0.55 40.57
CA LYS A 429 -0.42 -1.01 39.32
C LYS A 429 -0.04 -0.19 38.05
N THR A 430 1.04 0.58 38.08
CA THR A 430 1.42 1.48 36.98
C THR A 430 2.50 0.82 36.12
N LYS A 431 2.25 0.71 34.80
CA LYS A 431 3.21 0.17 33.83
C LYS A 431 4.52 0.98 33.89
N PRO A 432 5.70 0.34 33.98
CA PRO A 432 6.96 1.06 33.99
C PRO A 432 7.26 1.66 32.61
N PRO A 433 8.02 2.76 32.54
CA PRO A 433 8.42 3.36 31.26
C PRO A 433 9.31 2.42 30.45
N THR A 434 9.19 2.45 29.11
CA THR A 434 9.94 1.57 28.19
C THR A 434 10.67 2.37 27.11
N PHE A 435 11.92 1.99 26.82
CA PHE A 435 12.75 2.62 25.78
C PHE A 435 12.94 1.66 24.60
N ARG A 436 12.79 2.17 23.37
CA ARG A 436 12.91 1.36 22.13
C ARG A 436 14.30 1.48 21.50
N SER A 437 14.85 2.70 21.39
CA SER A 437 16.16 2.91 20.78
C SER A 437 16.85 4.20 21.22
N TRP A 438 18.17 4.26 21.02
CA TRP A 438 19.01 5.43 21.28
C TRP A 438 19.77 5.81 20.01
N ILE A 439 19.47 6.97 19.44
CA ILE A 439 20.11 7.44 18.20
C ILE A 439 21.03 8.62 18.52
N HIS A 440 22.28 8.51 18.10
CA HIS A 440 23.27 9.57 18.22
C HIS A 440 23.34 10.38 16.92
N SER A 441 23.39 11.70 17.05
CA SER A 441 23.91 12.60 16.03
C SER A 441 24.91 13.54 16.71
N ASP A 442 25.82 14.16 15.94
CA ASP A 442 26.99 14.93 16.44
C ASP A 442 26.70 15.88 17.63
N GLU A 443 25.45 16.33 17.79
CA GLU A 443 25.04 17.36 18.75
C GLU A 443 23.79 16.99 19.59
N ILE A 444 23.14 15.84 19.36
CA ILE A 444 21.87 15.45 20.01
C ILE A 444 21.85 13.95 20.33
N ILE A 445 21.51 13.61 21.59
CA ILE A 445 21.05 12.27 21.96
C ILE A 445 19.54 12.21 21.73
N ARG A 446 19.10 11.30 20.86
CA ARG A 446 17.69 10.99 20.63
C ARG A 446 17.31 9.73 21.39
N VAL A 447 16.24 9.79 22.15
CA VAL A 447 15.65 8.63 22.84
C VAL A 447 14.27 8.38 22.26
N THR A 448 14.00 7.13 21.89
CA THR A 448 12.70 6.68 21.37
C THR A 448 11.95 5.92 22.47
N CYS A 449 10.66 6.24 22.65
CA CYS A 449 9.77 5.57 23.60
C CYS A 449 8.40 5.30 22.96
N ASP A 450 7.67 4.33 23.50
CA ASP A 450 6.48 3.75 22.87
C ASP A 450 5.15 4.30 23.43
N ASP A 451 5.19 5.22 24.41
CA ASP A 451 3.99 5.71 25.09
C ASP A 451 4.16 7.10 25.76
N ASP A 452 3.05 7.83 25.90
CA ASP A 452 3.00 9.18 26.50
C ASP A 452 3.37 9.21 27.98
N LEU A 453 3.19 8.10 28.73
CA LEU A 453 3.58 8.05 30.14
C LEU A 453 5.10 8.05 30.26
N THR A 454 5.79 7.34 29.37
CA THR A 454 7.25 7.37 29.26
C THR A 454 7.75 8.76 28.87
N LEU A 455 7.05 9.48 27.99
CA LEU A 455 7.38 10.87 27.65
C LEU A 455 7.28 11.80 28.87
N GLU A 456 6.15 11.79 29.58
CA GLU A 456 5.95 12.63 30.77
C GLU A 456 6.97 12.26 31.86
N TRP A 457 7.27 10.97 32.03
CA TRP A 457 8.33 10.52 32.92
C TRP A 457 9.69 11.12 32.51
N LEU A 458 10.06 11.10 31.23
CA LEU A 458 11.29 11.71 30.72
C LEU A 458 11.34 13.22 31.00
N LYS A 459 10.23 13.95 30.76
CA LYS A 459 10.12 15.39 31.06
C LYS A 459 10.38 15.69 32.54
N THR A 460 9.99 14.80 33.45
CA THR A 460 10.29 14.98 34.89
C THR A 460 11.72 14.61 35.29
N LYS A 461 12.28 13.55 34.69
CA LYS A 461 13.57 12.99 35.12
C LYS A 461 14.78 13.66 34.46
N VAL A 462 14.69 13.98 33.18
CA VAL A 462 15.80 14.58 32.41
C VAL A 462 16.30 15.91 33.04
N PRO A 463 15.45 16.83 33.53
CA PRO A 463 15.92 18.04 34.20
C PRO A 463 16.65 17.80 35.54
N THR A 464 16.49 16.61 36.15
CA THR A 464 17.14 16.25 37.42
C THR A 464 18.55 15.68 37.23
N LEU A 465 18.96 15.43 35.98
CA LEU A 465 20.31 14.98 35.66
C LEU A 465 21.31 16.09 36.02
N LYS A 466 22.28 15.78 36.88
CA LYS A 466 23.29 16.76 37.31
C LYS A 466 24.10 17.26 36.12
N THR A 467 23.97 18.55 35.82
CA THR A 467 24.88 19.28 34.94
C THR A 467 25.96 20.00 35.75
N ARG A 468 27.05 20.40 35.09
CA ARG A 468 28.01 21.38 35.65
C ARG A 468 27.34 22.76 35.70
N GLU A 469 27.87 23.70 36.49
CA GLU A 469 27.42 25.10 36.51
C GLU A 469 27.33 25.66 35.08
N GLY A 470 26.12 26.03 34.65
CA GLY A 470 25.85 26.66 33.35
C GLY A 470 24.82 25.92 32.47
N ALA A 471 24.83 24.59 32.46
CA ALA A 471 24.08 23.84 31.44
C ALA A 471 22.64 23.48 31.89
N THR A 472 21.68 23.65 30.98
CA THR A 472 20.28 23.22 31.14
C THR A 472 19.91 22.17 30.10
N ILE A 473 19.43 21.01 30.57
CA ILE A 473 18.90 19.94 29.72
C ILE A 473 17.37 20.08 29.66
N ALA A 474 16.79 19.97 28.47
CA ALA A 474 15.35 20.00 28.27
C ALA A 474 14.88 18.83 27.41
N VAL A 475 13.60 18.50 27.52
CA VAL A 475 12.88 17.63 26.59
C VAL A 475 12.09 18.54 25.66
N VAL A 476 12.41 18.51 24.36
CA VAL A 476 11.74 19.30 23.33
C VAL A 476 11.18 18.38 22.26
N ARG A 477 10.11 18.80 21.59
CA ARG A 477 9.61 18.06 20.42
C ARG A 477 10.52 18.30 19.20
N MET A 478 10.50 17.38 18.23
CA MET A 478 11.35 17.46 17.04
C MET A 478 11.07 18.72 16.20
N ASP A 479 9.81 19.11 16.09
CA ASP A 479 9.35 20.31 15.38
C ASP A 479 9.74 21.62 16.09
N GLU A 480 10.17 21.55 17.35
CA GLU A 480 10.70 22.68 18.11
C GLU A 480 12.23 22.82 17.99
N LEU A 481 12.90 21.85 17.35
CA LEU A 481 14.34 21.93 17.10
C LEU A 481 14.64 22.84 15.91
N PRO A 482 15.64 23.74 16.01
CA PRO A 482 16.05 24.55 14.87
C PRO A 482 16.52 23.65 13.72
N GLN A 483 15.86 23.76 12.58
CA GLN A 483 16.28 23.12 11.32
C GLN A 483 17.67 23.66 10.95
N LEU A 484 18.67 22.79 10.84
CA LEU A 484 20.02 23.19 10.40
C LEU A 484 19.95 23.65 8.94
N THR A 485 19.96 24.96 8.71
CA THR A 485 20.13 25.55 7.38
C THR A 485 21.53 25.21 6.87
N LYS A 486 21.68 24.14 6.09
CA LYS A 486 22.97 23.80 5.46
C LYS A 486 23.24 24.73 4.28
N ALA A 487 24.06 25.75 4.49
CA ALA A 487 24.71 26.46 3.39
C ALA A 487 25.95 25.68 2.97
N SER A 488 25.95 25.17 1.73
CA SER A 488 27.10 24.46 1.16
C SER A 488 27.95 25.43 0.35
N PHE A 489 29.18 25.68 0.80
CA PHE A 489 30.17 26.49 0.07
C PHE A 489 31.25 25.58 -0.50
N TRP A 490 31.60 25.79 -1.77
CA TRP A 490 32.70 25.08 -2.42
C TRP A 490 33.94 25.98 -2.43
N PHE A 491 35.01 25.54 -1.76
CA PHE A 491 36.35 26.12 -1.90
C PHE A 491 37.21 25.17 -2.73
N PRO A 492 37.75 25.59 -3.88
CA PRO A 492 38.73 24.79 -4.59
C PRO A 492 40.02 24.74 -3.74
N GLY A 493 40.28 23.58 -3.14
CA GLY A 493 41.57 23.30 -2.49
C GLY A 493 42.71 23.27 -3.51
N GLU A 494 43.94 23.47 -3.02
CA GLU A 494 45.20 23.40 -3.79
C GLU A 494 45.45 21.98 -4.34
N ALA A 495 44.70 21.58 -5.35
CA ALA A 495 45.10 20.50 -6.25
C ALA A 495 45.92 21.11 -7.38
N GLN A 496 46.96 20.42 -7.83
CA GLN A 496 47.66 20.75 -9.08
C GLN A 496 46.65 20.67 -10.24
N VAL A 497 46.05 21.82 -10.60
CA VAL A 497 45.03 21.90 -11.64
C VAL A 497 45.71 22.15 -12.98
N ASP A 498 45.54 21.19 -13.88
CA ASP A 498 45.68 21.33 -15.33
C ASP A 498 45.02 22.63 -15.82
N PHE A 499 45.80 23.52 -16.43
CA PHE A 499 45.40 24.89 -16.75
C PHE A 499 44.18 24.98 -17.68
N GLU A 500 43.92 23.97 -18.53
CA GLU A 500 42.73 23.95 -19.39
C GLU A 500 41.44 23.72 -18.61
N LYS A 501 41.49 23.01 -17.47
CA LYS A 501 40.30 22.72 -16.66
C LYS A 501 39.85 23.90 -15.81
N LYS A 502 40.73 24.88 -15.55
CA LYS A 502 40.39 26.08 -14.77
C LYS A 502 39.38 26.98 -15.48
N GLU A 503 39.55 27.21 -16.78
CA GLU A 503 38.59 28.03 -17.54
C GLU A 503 37.20 27.41 -17.62
N VAL A 504 37.12 26.08 -17.77
CA VAL A 504 35.85 25.36 -17.82
C VAL A 504 35.11 25.46 -16.49
N VAL A 505 35.83 25.31 -15.36
CA VAL A 505 35.24 25.43 -14.03
C VAL A 505 34.80 26.87 -13.74
N ILE A 506 35.60 27.87 -14.11
CA ILE A 506 35.24 29.29 -13.94
C ILE A 506 34.00 29.64 -14.77
N ARG A 507 33.95 29.28 -16.06
CA ARG A 507 32.76 29.51 -16.91
C ARG A 507 31.51 28.82 -16.37
N ARG A 508 31.65 27.63 -15.78
CA ARG A 508 30.53 26.89 -15.18
C ARG A 508 30.03 27.55 -13.89
N LEU A 509 30.92 28.20 -13.15
CA LEU A 509 30.58 28.96 -11.93
C LEU A 509 29.95 30.32 -12.27
N GLU A 510 30.47 31.04 -13.27
CA GLU A 510 29.89 32.30 -13.77
C GLU A 510 28.51 32.07 -14.40
N GLY A 511 28.32 30.96 -15.14
CA GLY A 511 27.02 30.61 -15.70
C GLY A 511 25.96 30.22 -14.67
N LYS A 512 26.38 29.73 -13.49
CA LYS A 512 25.47 29.37 -12.38
C LYS A 512 25.27 30.51 -11.38
N ASN A 513 26.16 31.51 -11.38
CA ASN A 513 26.09 32.67 -10.48
C ASN A 513 26.38 33.94 -11.28
N PRO A 514 25.35 34.60 -11.87
CA PRO A 514 25.52 35.74 -12.76
C PRO A 514 26.21 36.97 -12.12
N ASN A 515 26.24 37.03 -10.78
CA ASN A 515 26.83 38.12 -10.00
C ASN A 515 28.22 37.77 -9.43
N LEU A 516 28.79 36.62 -9.77
CA LEU A 516 30.10 36.21 -9.30
C LEU A 516 31.19 36.96 -10.08
N HIS A 517 31.77 38.00 -9.49
CA HIS A 517 32.97 38.66 -10.04
C HIS A 517 34.21 37.89 -9.61
N VAL A 518 34.71 37.01 -10.48
CA VAL A 518 36.00 36.36 -10.27
C VAL A 518 37.11 37.39 -10.55
N ALA A 519 37.81 37.84 -9.52
CA ALA A 519 39.03 38.61 -9.72
C ALA A 519 40.08 37.71 -10.39
N LYS A 520 40.58 38.13 -11.55
CA LYS A 520 41.58 37.37 -12.33
C LYS A 520 42.92 37.27 -11.62
#